data_AF-A0A5P9F0T8-F1
#
_entry.id   AF-A0A5P9F0T8-F1
#
_cell.length_a   1.000
_cell.length_b   1.000
_cell.length_c   1.000
_cell.angle_alpha   90.00
_cell.angle_beta   90.00
_cell.angle_gamma   90.00
#
_symmetry.space_group_name_H-M   'P 1'
#
loop_
_entity.id
_entity.type
_entity.pdbx_description
1 polymer ?
#
loop_
_entity_poly.entity_id
_entity_poly.type
_entity_poly.pdbx_seq_one_letter_code
_entity_poly.pdbx_strand_id
1 'polypeptide(L)' 'MPKILSEERVVEYSAEFKVRVVALTNQLKADTTTIANIIGLRPVMVYRWRQESREGKLVEKPSRRISMTKTAKL' A
#
# COMPACT_ATOMS: atom_id res chain seq x y z
N MET A 1 9.71 15.71 -10.67
CA MET A 1 9.04 14.40 -10.44
C MET A 1 8.53 13.87 -11.77
N PRO A 2 8.63 12.57 -12.06
CA PRO A 2 8.07 12.00 -13.28
C PRO A 2 6.55 12.21 -13.28
N LYS A 3 6.01 12.79 -14.36
CA LYS A 3 4.59 13.03 -14.53
C LYS A 3 3.98 11.84 -15.25
N ILE A 4 2.87 11.30 -14.74
CA ILE A 4 2.16 10.22 -15.43
C ILE A 4 1.51 10.82 -16.68
N LEU A 5 1.85 10.30 -17.86
CA LEU A 5 1.36 10.76 -19.18
C LEU A 5 0.10 10.00 -19.66
N SER A 6 -0.51 9.19 -18.79
CA SER A 6 -1.69 8.40 -19.12
C SER A 6 -2.96 9.23 -19.00
N GLU A 7 -3.82 9.19 -20.02
CA GLU A 7 -5.16 9.78 -20.00
C GLU A 7 -6.11 9.02 -19.07
N GLU A 8 -5.88 7.72 -18.87
CA GLU A 8 -6.64 6.91 -17.92
C GLU A 8 -6.30 7.26 -16.46
N ARG A 9 -7.34 7.30 -15.61
CA ARG A 9 -7.20 7.52 -14.17
C ARG A 9 -6.40 6.38 -13.54
N VAL A 10 -5.13 6.62 -13.26
CA VAL A 10 -4.31 5.72 -12.45
C VAL A 10 -4.84 5.75 -11.01
N VAL A 11 -5.30 4.60 -10.53
CA VAL A 11 -5.71 4.44 -9.13
C VAL A 11 -4.47 4.60 -8.25
N GLU A 12 -4.44 5.67 -7.48
CA GLU A 12 -3.40 5.87 -6.48
C GLU A 12 -3.75 5.10 -5.21
N TYR A 13 -2.91 4.13 -4.85
CA TYR A 13 -3.04 3.39 -3.61
C TYR A 13 -2.47 4.18 -2.44
N SER A 14 -3.15 4.14 -1.29
CA SER A 14 -2.67 4.77 -0.05
C SER A 14 -1.33 4.16 0.39
N ALA A 15 -0.49 4.95 1.06
CA ALA A 15 0.78 4.47 1.61
C ALA A 15 0.58 3.30 2.57
N GLU A 16 -0.45 3.38 3.42
CA GLU A 16 -0.86 2.30 4.33
C GLU A 16 -1.14 0.98 3.59
N PHE A 17 -1.92 1.04 2.49
CA PHE A 17 -2.22 -0.16 1.71
C PHE A 17 -0.94 -0.79 1.13
N LYS A 18 -0.06 0.03 0.56
CA LYS A 18 1.22 -0.44 0.00
C LYS A 18 2.10 -1.10 1.07
N VAL A 19 2.20 -0.49 2.26
CA VAL A 19 2.97 -1.04 3.40
C VAL A 19 2.41 -2.38 3.85
N ARG A 20 1.09 -2.51 3.99
CA ARG A 20 0.43 -3.77 4.37
C ARG A 20 0.67 -4.89 3.35
N VAL A 21 0.60 -4.58 2.05
CA VAL A 21 0.91 -5.56 0.97
C VAL A 21 2.36 -6.03 1.04
N VAL A 22 3.30 -5.10 1.28
CA VAL A 22 4.73 -5.44 1.44
C VAL A 22 4.95 -6.31 2.68
N ALA A 23 4.33 -5.98 3.82
CA ALA A 23 4.42 -6.77 5.04
C ALA A 23 3.89 -8.20 4.83
N LEU A 24 2.70 -8.33 4.22
CA LEU A 24 2.08 -9.62 3.89
C LEU A 24 2.98 -10.47 3.00
N THR A 25 3.48 -9.89 1.90
CA THR A 25 4.34 -10.62 0.95
C THR A 25 5.69 -11.03 1.54
N ASN A 26 6.25 -10.25 2.45
CA ASN A 26 7.47 -10.64 3.18
C ASN A 26 7.21 -11.75 4.20
N GLN A 27 6.05 -11.77 4.85
CA GLN A 27 5.69 -12.80 5.84
C GLN A 27 5.42 -14.16 5.22
N LEU A 28 4.68 -14.21 4.10
CA LEU A 28 4.22 -15.49 3.55
C LEU A 28 5.32 -16.34 2.91
N LYS A 29 6.54 -15.81 2.69
CA LYS A 29 7.63 -16.46 1.92
C LYS A 29 7.19 -17.08 0.58
N ALA A 30 5.98 -16.74 0.11
CA ALA A 30 5.40 -17.24 -1.11
C ALA A 30 5.79 -16.34 -2.28
N ASP A 31 5.58 -16.84 -3.48
CA ASP A 31 5.89 -16.10 -4.69
C ASP A 31 5.09 -14.78 -4.74
N THR A 32 5.80 -13.68 -4.96
CA THR A 32 5.25 -12.33 -5.01
C THR A 32 4.23 -12.20 -6.14
N THR A 33 4.44 -12.90 -7.25
CA THR A 33 3.53 -12.90 -8.40
C THR A 33 2.19 -13.52 -8.02
N THR A 34 2.22 -14.66 -7.35
CA THR A 34 1.02 -15.36 -6.87
C THR A 34 0.20 -14.49 -5.92
N ILE A 35 0.83 -13.87 -4.91
CA ILE A 35 0.13 -12.99 -3.97
C ILE A 35 -0.44 -11.76 -4.68
N ALA A 36 0.32 -11.15 -5.60
CA ALA A 36 -0.15 -10.00 -6.36
C ALA A 36 -1.41 -10.34 -7.17
N ASN A 37 -1.43 -11.49 -7.85
CA ASN A 37 -2.57 -11.94 -8.65
C ASN A 37 -3.82 -12.16 -7.78
N ILE A 38 -3.68 -12.75 -6.59
CA ILE A 38 -4.81 -12.97 -5.66
C ILE A 38 -5.42 -11.64 -5.19
N ILE A 39 -4.59 -10.64 -4.92
CA ILE A 39 -5.02 -9.31 -4.43
C ILE A 39 -5.50 -8.42 -5.60
N GLY A 40 -5.36 -8.87 -6.85
CA GLY A 40 -5.72 -8.09 -8.04
C GLY A 40 -4.72 -6.99 -8.39
N LEU A 41 -3.46 -7.13 -7.98
CA LEU A 41 -2.37 -6.21 -8.26
C LEU A 41 -1.46 -6.75 -9.38
N ARG A 42 -0.91 -5.84 -10.18
CA ARG A 42 0.17 -6.22 -11.10
C ARG A 42 1.44 -6.53 -10.30
N PRO A 43 2.13 -7.67 -10.53
CA PRO A 43 3.34 -8.06 -9.80
C PRO A 43 4.41 -6.96 -9.76
N VAL A 44 4.61 -6.26 -10.89
CA VAL A 44 5.57 -5.14 -11.00
C VAL A 44 5.36 -4.04 -9.96
N MET A 45 4.11 -3.80 -9.54
CA MET A 45 3.78 -2.80 -8.50
C MET A 45 4.30 -3.26 -7.14
N VAL A 46 4.09 -4.53 -6.81
CA VAL A 46 4.53 -5.12 -5.54
C VAL A 46 6.05 -5.17 -5.45
N TYR A 47 6.73 -5.52 -6.54
CA TYR A 47 8.20 -5.46 -6.60
C TYR A 47 8.71 -4.04 -6.35
N ARG A 48 8.12 -3.03 -6.99
CA ARG A 48 8.48 -1.61 -6.76
C ARG A 48 8.26 -1.20 -5.31
N TRP A 49 7.13 -1.55 -4.70
CA TRP A 49 6.87 -1.20 -3.29
C TRP A 49 7.83 -1.91 -2.33
N ARG A 50 8.24 -3.16 -2.61
CA ARG A 50 9.28 -3.83 -1.82
C ARG A 50 10.62 -3.12 -1.92
N GLN A 51 10.98 -2.60 -3.10
CA GLN A 51 12.19 -1.78 -3.27
C GLN A 51 12.08 -0.46 -2.51
N GLU A 52 10.99 0.30 -2.69
CA GLU A 52 10.73 1.56 -1.97
C GLU A 52 10.73 1.36 -0.44
N SER A 53 10.22 0.23 0.05
CA SER A 53 10.25 -0.14 1.46
C SER A 53 11.67 -0.42 1.97
N ARG A 54 12.49 -1.14 1.18
CA ARG A 54 13.92 -1.37 1.50
C ARG A 54 14.74 -0.08 1.51
N GLU A 55 14.39 0.86 0.64
CA GLU A 55 15.01 2.19 0.55
C GLU A 55 14.49 3.16 1.63
N GLY A 56 13.54 2.75 2.48
CA GLY A 56 12.94 3.61 3.52
C GLY A 56 12.04 4.73 2.97
N LYS A 57 11.68 4.70 1.69
CA LYS A 57 10.81 5.69 1.04
C LYS A 57 9.32 5.42 1.25
N LEU A 58 8.98 4.16 1.52
CA LEU A 58 7.61 3.74 1.78
C LEU A 58 7.33 3.77 3.29
N VAL A 59 6.91 4.94 3.78
CA VAL A 59 6.59 5.16 5.21
C VAL A 59 5.09 5.33 5.37
N GLU A 60 4.50 4.53 6.25
CA GLU A 60 3.14 4.75 6.72
C GLU A 60 3.11 6.04 7.55
N LYS A 61 2.38 7.04 7.09
CA LYS A 61 2.02 8.17 7.96
C LYS A 61 0.87 7.70 8.83
N PRO A 62 0.95 7.79 10.16
CA PRO A 62 -0.15 7.40 11.02
C PRO A 62 -1.37 8.24 10.65
N SER A 63 -2.38 7.59 10.05
CA SER A 63 -3.68 8.20 9.91
C SER A 63 -4.21 8.44 11.32
N ARG A 64 -4.67 9.66 11.61
CA ARG A 64 -5.28 9.99 12.91
C ARG A 64 -6.31 8.91 13.22
N ARG A 65 -6.15 8.17 14.33
CA ARG A 65 -7.21 7.32 14.88
C ARG A 65 -8.38 8.23 15.25
N ILE A 66 -9.38 8.34 14.38
CA ILE A 66 -10.62 9.03 14.70
C ILE A 66 -11.41 8.09 15.60
N SER A 67 -11.31 8.30 16.92
CA SER A 67 -12.20 7.68 17.89
C SER A 67 -13.62 8.18 17.65
N MET A 68 -14.52 7.34 17.15
CA MET A 68 -15.96 7.63 17.06
C MET A 68 -16.66 7.44 18.41
N THR A 69 -16.09 7.95 19.51
CA THR A 69 -16.83 8.04 20.77
C THR A 69 -17.80 9.20 20.66
N LYS A 70 -19.06 8.89 20.36
CA LYS A 70 -20.19 9.82 20.44
C LYS A 70 -20.25 10.31 21.88
N THR A 71 -19.85 11.56 22.14
CA THR A 71 -20.11 12.21 23.44
C THR A 71 -21.62 12.19 23.66
N ALA A 72 -22.08 11.32 24.56
CA ALA A 72 -23.38 11.47 25.17
C ALA A 72 -23.29 12.71 26.07
N LYS A 73 -23.95 13.81 25.68
CA LYS A 73 -24.20 14.92 26.60
C LYS A 73 -25.11 14.40 27.71
N LEU A 74 -24.62 14.43 28.94
CA LEU A 74 -25.42 14.41 30.16
C LEU A 74 -26.04 15.79 30.38
#